data_AF-A0A2T4T515-F1
#
_entry.id   AF-A0A2T4T515-F1
#
_cell.length_a   1.000
_cell.length_b   1.000
_cell.length_c   1.000
_cell.angle_alpha   90.00
_cell.angle_beta   90.00
_cell.angle_gamma   90.00
#
_symmetry.space_group_name_H-M   'P 1'
#
loop_
_entity.id
_entity.type
_entity.pdbx_description
1 polymer ?
#
loop_
_entity_poly.entity_id
_entity_poly.type
_entity_poly.pdbx_seq_one_letter_code
_entity_poly.pdbx_strand_id
1 'polypeptide(L)'
;MINEEQYHQILQRCETLQKENDELKALLRVHGIEYTLKKDEAVDSLYSPIIFPSIRLTLDDKVKLFRSLFKGREDVYAKRWQSRTTWKDGYQPVCN
;
A
#
# COMPACT_ATOMS: atom_id res chain seq x y z
N MET A 1 29.22 33.47 3.98
CA MET A 1 28.36 34.55 3.47
C MET A 1 28.22 34.32 1.97
N ILE A 2 27.01 34.28 1.44
CA ILE A 2 26.77 34.21 -0.01
C ILE A 2 27.22 35.56 -0.58
N ASN A 3 28.02 35.56 -1.66
CA ASN A 3 28.45 36.79 -2.33
C ASN A 3 27.36 37.27 -3.31
N GLU A 4 27.42 38.54 -3.75
CA GLU A 4 26.35 39.12 -4.59
C GLU A 4 26.17 38.38 -5.92
N GLU A 5 27.26 37.91 -6.52
CA GLU A 5 27.22 37.16 -7.78
C GLU A 5 26.46 35.83 -7.64
N GLN A 6 26.73 35.09 -6.55
CA GLN A 6 26.00 33.86 -6.23
C GLN A 6 24.52 34.14 -5.92
N TYR A 7 24.20 35.27 -5.29
CA TYR A 7 22.81 35.67 -5.04
C TYR A 7 22.04 35.91 -6.36
N HIS A 8 22.64 36.65 -7.30
CA HIS A 8 22.04 36.87 -8.62
C HIS A 8 21.88 35.57 -9.42
N GLN A 9 22.88 34.69 -9.36
CA GLN A 9 22.82 33.38 -10.02
C GLN A 9 21.69 32.51 -9.45
N ILE A 10 21.51 32.52 -8.13
CA ILE A 10 20.40 31.81 -7.46
C ILE A 10 19.06 32.37 -7.89
N LEU A 11 18.89 33.70 -7.92
CA LEU A 11 17.65 34.34 -8.36
C LEU A 11 17.30 33.95 -9.80
N GLN A 12 18.25 34.05 -10.72
CA GLN A 12 18.05 33.67 -12.12
C GLN A 12 17.67 32.19 -12.26
N ARG A 13 18.30 31.32 -11.47
CA ARG A 13 17.97 29.89 -11.46
C ARG A 13 16.56 29.64 -10.91
N CYS A 14 16.15 30.36 -9.86
CA CYS A 14 14.79 30.27 -9.32
C CYS A 14 13.74 30.67 -10.35
N GLU A 15 13.93 31.78 -11.06
CA GLU A 15 13.01 32.21 -12.12
C GLU A 15 12.91 31.17 -13.24
N THR A 16 14.05 30.64 -13.67
CA THR A 16 14.11 29.61 -14.73
C THR A 16 13.35 28.35 -14.29
N LEU A 17 13.60 27.88 -13.06
CA LEU A 17 12.92 26.70 -12.51
C LEU A 17 11.42 26.92 -12.33
N GLN A 18 10.99 28.12 -11.92
CA GLN A 18 9.57 28.44 -11.79
C GLN A 18 8.87 28.40 -13.15
N LYS A 19 9.47 28.99 -14.18
CA LYS A 19 8.93 28.98 -15.53
C LYS A 19 8.78 27.55 -16.08
N GLU A 20 9.82 26.73 -15.96
CA GLU A 20 9.78 25.32 -16.38
C GLU A 20 8.70 24.55 -15.62
N ASN A 21 8.57 24.78 -14.31
CA ASN A 21 7.56 24.12 -13.49
C ASN A 21 6.13 24.49 -13.95
N ASP A 22 5.89 25.74 -14.33
CA ASP A 22 4.59 26.19 -14.84
C ASP A 22 4.26 25.58 -16.22
N GLU A 23 5.25 25.47 -17.11
CA GLU A 23 5.11 24.80 -18.40
C GLU A 23 4.78 23.31 -18.22
N LEU A 24 5.49 22.62 -17.32
CA LEU A 24 5.23 21.20 -17.00
C LEU A 24 3.83 21.00 -16.38
N LYS A 25 3.43 21.86 -15.45
CA LYS A 25 2.08 21.83 -14.88
C LYS A 25 1.00 22.03 -15.94
N ALA A 26 1.22 22.92 -16.91
CA ALA A 26 0.29 23.13 -18.02
C ALA A 26 0.21 21.87 -18.89
N LEU A 27 1.34 21.23 -19.21
CA LEU A 27 1.38 20.00 -19.99
C LEU A 27 0.62 18.85 -19.30
N LEU A 28 0.83 18.67 -17.99
CA LEU A 28 0.11 17.65 -17.21
C LEU A 28 -1.41 17.86 -17.27
N ARG A 29 -1.89 19.10 -17.16
CA ARG A 29 -3.32 19.43 -17.28
C ARG A 29 -3.88 19.09 -18.66
N VAL A 30 -3.13 19.36 -19.73
CA VAL A 30 -3.54 19.00 -21.10
C VAL A 30 -3.70 17.48 -21.26
N HIS A 31 -2.85 16.70 -20.59
CA HIS A 31 -2.92 15.24 -20.61
C HIS A 31 -3.86 14.64 -19.55
N GLY A 32 -4.60 15.48 -18.81
CA GLY A 32 -5.52 15.02 -17.76
C GLY A 32 -4.83 14.38 -16.55
N ILE A 33 -3.53 14.64 -16.36
CA ILE A 33 -2.76 14.17 -15.22
C ILE A 33 -2.84 15.23 -14.13
N GLU A 34 -3.46 14.88 -13.00
CA GLU A 34 -3.59 15.78 -11.86
C GLU A 34 -2.24 15.97 -11.16
N TYR A 35 -1.74 17.21 -11.11
CA TYR A 35 -0.56 17.57 -10.33
C TYR A 35 -0.99 18.01 -8.93
N THR A 36 -1.06 17.07 -7.98
CA THR A 36 -1.26 17.39 -6.57
C THR A 36 0.07 17.81 -5.94
N LEU A 37 0.10 19.00 -5.36
CA LEU A 37 1.20 19.37 -4.46
C LEU A 37 1.12 18.40 -3.28
N LYS A 38 2.01 17.41 -3.27
CA LYS A 38 2.22 16.56 -2.08
C LYS A 38 2.64 17.50 -0.96
N LYS A 39 1.67 17.97 -0.18
CA LYS A 39 1.91 18.49 1.15
C LYS A 39 2.47 17.30 1.93
N ASP A 40 3.65 17.45 2.53
CA ASP A 40 4.42 16.43 3.26
C ASP A 40 3.70 15.89 4.52
N GLU A 41 2.45 15.41 4.38
CA GLU A 41 1.64 14.86 5.47
C GLU A 41 0.82 13.63 5.06
N ALA A 42 1.22 12.91 4.01
CA ALA A 42 0.62 11.61 3.69
C ALA A 42 1.72 10.55 3.64
N VAL A 43 1.87 9.89 4.79
CA VAL A 43 2.42 8.54 4.94
C VAL A 43 2.24 7.75 3.65
N ASP A 44 3.36 7.32 3.09
CA ASP A 44 3.49 6.40 1.98
C ASP A 44 2.40 5.34 2.02
N SER A 45 1.32 5.55 1.27
CA SER A 45 0.18 4.64 1.27
C SER A 45 0.59 3.42 0.45
N LEU A 46 1.18 2.44 1.14
CA LEU A 46 1.50 1.09 0.64
C LEU A 46 0.26 0.29 0.16
N TYR A 47 -0.92 0.93 0.13
CA TYR A 47 -2.18 0.33 -0.24
C TYR A 47 -2.80 1.04 -1.44
N SER A 48 -3.41 0.23 -2.29
CA SER A 48 -4.17 0.63 -3.47
C SER A 48 -5.29 1.62 -3.11
N PRO A 49 -5.67 2.52 -4.04
CA PRO A 49 -6.65 3.59 -3.82
C PRO A 49 -8.10 3.08 -3.71
N ILE A 50 -8.29 1.86 -3.21
CA ILE A 50 -9.61 1.26 -3.05
C ILE A 50 -10.29 1.97 -1.88
N ILE A 51 -11.19 2.88 -2.22
CA ILE A 51 -12.08 3.53 -1.27
C ILE A 51 -13.13 2.49 -0.87
N PHE A 52 -12.90 1.81 0.25
CA PHE A 52 -13.94 0.98 0.84
C PHE A 52 -15.01 1.90 1.45
N PRO A 53 -16.31 1.64 1.21
CA PRO A 53 -17.35 2.37 1.92
C PRO A 53 -17.15 2.19 3.43
N SER A 54 -17.47 3.23 4.21
CA SER A 54 -17.43 3.14 5.67
C SER A 54 -18.54 2.20 6.16
N ILE A 55 -18.26 0.91 6.16
CA ILE A 55 -19.20 -0.11 6.65
C ILE A 55 -19.06 -0.16 8.17
N ARG A 56 -20.08 0.32 8.88
CA ARG A 56 -20.18 0.17 10.33
C ARG A 56 -20.79 -1.18 10.66
N LEU A 57 -19.93 -2.17 10.86
CA LEU A 57 -20.32 -3.49 11.36
C LEU A 57 -20.37 -3.50 12.88
N THR A 58 -21.36 -4.17 13.46
CA THR A 58 -21.36 -4.52 14.88
C THR A 58 -20.24 -5.52 15.19
N LEU A 59 -19.92 -5.76 16.46
CA LEU A 59 -18.90 -6.75 16.84
C LEU A 59 -19.24 -8.15 16.30
N ASP A 60 -20.50 -8.55 16.43
CA ASP A 60 -20.99 -9.85 15.96
C ASP A 60 -20.87 -9.95 14.42
N ASP A 61 -21.23 -8.90 13.70
CA ASP A 61 -21.12 -8.86 12.23
C ASP A 61 -19.67 -8.94 11.76
N LYS A 62 -18.73 -8.29 12.48
CA LYS A 62 -17.29 -8.40 12.18
C LYS A 62 -16.79 -9.83 12.34
N VAL A 63 -17.18 -10.50 13.43
CA VAL A 63 -16.79 -11.89 13.70
C VAL A 63 -17.40 -12.82 12.66
N LYS A 64 -18.68 -12.66 12.32
CA LYS A 64 -19.37 -13.43 11.28
C LYS A 64 -18.69 -13.27 9.92
N LEU A 65 -18.41 -12.03 9.51
CA LEU A 65 -17.74 -11.74 8.24
C LEU A 65 -16.36 -12.38 8.19
N PHE A 66 -15.53 -12.19 9.22
CA PHE A 66 -14.20 -12.78 9.28
C PHE A 66 -14.25 -14.31 9.18
N ARG A 67 -15.13 -14.96 9.93
CA ARG A 67 -15.31 -16.41 9.88
C ARG A 67 -15.78 -16.90 8.51
N SER A 68 -16.60 -16.12 7.81
CA SER A 68 -17.07 -16.49 6.47
C SER A 68 -15.96 -16.45 5.42
N LEU A 69 -15.05 -15.48 5.53
CA LEU A 69 -13.93 -15.28 4.60
C LEU A 69 -12.74 -16.19 4.92
N PHE A 70 -12.47 -16.41 6.20
CA PHE A 70 -11.29 -17.12 6.71
C PHE A 70 -11.67 -18.40 7.46
N LYS A 71 -12.64 -19.17 6.95
CA LYS A 71 -12.86 -20.53 7.46
C LYS A 71 -11.83 -21.48 6.89
N GLY A 72 -11.35 -22.40 7.74
CA GLY A 72 -10.53 -23.51 7.29
C GLY A 72 -11.29 -24.43 6.34
N ARG A 73 -10.57 -25.30 5.64
CA ARG A 73 -11.17 -26.38 4.86
C ARG A 73 -11.77 -27.42 5.81
N GLU A 74 -13.06 -27.68 5.67
CA GLU A 74 -13.76 -28.73 6.44
C GLU A 74 -13.71 -30.09 5.72
N ASP A 75 -13.33 -30.10 4.46
CA ASP A 75 -13.26 -31.28 3.61
C ASP A 75 -11.89 -31.98 3.66
N VAL A 76 -10.87 -31.34 4.25
CA VAL A 76 -9.51 -31.87 4.34
C VAL A 76 -9.04 -31.90 5.78
N TYR A 77 -8.69 -33.09 6.22
CA TYR A 77 -8.07 -33.34 7.52
C TYR A 77 -6.65 -33.85 7.35
N ALA A 78 -5.78 -33.51 8.29
CA ALA A 78 -4.41 -34.02 8.30
C ALA A 78 -4.42 -35.55 8.48
N LYS A 79 -3.55 -36.26 7.75
CA LYS A 79 -3.41 -37.71 7.90
C LYS A 79 -2.65 -38.01 9.19
N ARG A 80 -3.22 -38.83 10.06
CA ARG A 80 -2.48 -39.35 11.22
C ARG A 80 -1.46 -40.37 10.76
N TRP A 81 -0.24 -40.29 11.27
CA TRP A 81 0.80 -41.30 11.04
C TRP A 81 1.40 -41.75 12.37
N GLN A 82 1.90 -42.99 12.38
CA GLN A 82 2.58 -43.59 13.52
C GLN A 82 3.78 -44.40 13.02
N SER A 83 4.94 -44.20 13.64
CA SER A 83 6.16 -44.94 13.32
C SER A 83 6.28 -46.15 14.25
N ARG A 84 6.36 -47.34 13.66
CA ARG A 84 6.62 -48.59 14.40
C ARG A 84 8.02 -48.67 14.99
N THR A 85 8.98 -48.00 14.38
CA THR A 85 10.41 -48.10 14.74
C THR A 85 10.79 -47.13 15.86
N THR A 86 10.20 -45.92 15.84
CA THR A 86 10.51 -44.86 16.80
C THR A 86 9.38 -44.61 17.81
N TRP A 87 8.24 -45.31 17.69
CA TRP A 87 7.02 -45.15 18.51
C TRP A 87 6.45 -43.73 18.55
N LYS A 88 6.84 -42.88 17.58
CA LYS A 88 6.33 -41.52 17.44
C LYS A 88 5.06 -41.51 16.60
N ASP A 89 4.13 -40.64 16.95
CA ASP A 89 2.95 -40.35 16.15
C ASP A 89 2.74 -38.85 15.92
N GLY A 90 1.98 -38.52 14.87
CA GLY A 90 1.72 -37.14 14.50
C GLY A 90 0.69 -37.00 13.38
N TYR A 91 0.53 -35.78 12.90
CA TYR A 91 -0.35 -35.42 11.80
C TYR A 91 0.47 -34.82 10.66
N GLN A 92 0.21 -35.25 9.43
CA GLN A 92 0.82 -34.69 8.23
C GLN A 92 -0.23 -33.95 7.40
N PRO A 93 0.11 -32.79 6.81
CA PRO A 93 -0.79 -32.09 5.91
C PRO A 93 -1.08 -32.95 4.68
N VAL A 94 -2.27 -32.80 4.12
CA VAL A 94 -2.65 -33.44 2.86
C VAL A 94 -2.45 -32.41 1.75
N CYS A 95 -1.41 -32.60 0.94
CA CYS A 95 -1.25 -31.88 -0.32
C CYS A 95 -2.00 -32.68 -1.39
N ASN A 96 -2.90 -32.01 -2.11
CA ASN A 96 -3.43 -32.52 -3.38
C ASN A 96 -2.53 -32.05 -4.52
#